data_AF-A0A2G4YVK7-F1
#
_entry.id   AF-A0A2G4YVK7-F1
#
_cell.length_a   1.000
_cell.length_b   1.000
_cell.length_c   1.000
_cell.angle_alpha   90.00
_cell.angle_beta   90.00
_cell.angle_gamma   90.00
#
_symmetry.space_group_name_H-M   'P 1'
#
loop_
_entity.id
_entity.type
_entity.pdbx_description
1 polymer ?
#
loop_
_entity_poly.entity_id
_entity_poly.type
_entity_poly.pdbx_seq_one_letter_code
_entity_poly.pdbx_strand_id
1 'polypeptide(L)'
;MFGPLMPVSKNRRKNKTKNTKKPAIKVLQKKKLAADVSQDIPDRKFMEKMMAQITNAAFAPDPFAGDGLLEAPDHQDPLRQAQDMMYDAWEADTKRERIALARQALKISDLCADAYLLLAEEEAKDIIQARKYYEQAVDAGRQALGDALFEDAEGDFWLVLETRPFMRAKAALAQTLWDLGERQEAAEHVKHMLQLNPGDNQGMRTILKSWLFTLNDFAGVEELLVEYEEDSLAEWCYSKAFLMFRQSGAKSSGAIRVLKHAVETNHFVPDLLLGTKRMPKSLPPHYSIGSKEEAIIYVDQNRENWSATKGALQWLAENR
;
A
#
# COMPACT_ATOMS: atom_id res chain seq x y z
N MET A 1 -46.27 -3.53 -62.31
CA MET A 1 -46.83 -3.06 -61.02
C MET A 1 -45.76 -2.22 -60.35
N PHE A 2 -46.13 -1.08 -59.76
CA PHE A 2 -45.29 0.05 -59.28
C PHE A 2 -45.02 1.14 -60.33
N GLY A 3 -45.85 2.19 -60.28
CA GLY A 3 -45.69 3.45 -61.01
C GLY A 3 -44.93 4.51 -60.18
N PRO A 4 -44.53 5.64 -60.80
CA PRO A 4 -43.56 6.57 -60.26
C PRO A 4 -44.18 7.73 -59.46
N LEU A 5 -43.41 8.21 -58.49
CA LEU A 5 -43.69 9.34 -57.60
C LEU A 5 -43.14 10.66 -58.16
N MET A 6 -43.96 11.72 -58.09
CA MET A 6 -43.65 13.15 -57.84
C MET A 6 -45.01 13.89 -57.72
N PRO A 7 -45.16 15.08 -57.08
CA PRO A 7 -44.15 16.07 -56.72
C PRO A 7 -44.30 16.74 -55.30
N VAL A 8 -43.41 17.70 -55.07
CA VAL A 8 -43.16 18.61 -53.94
C VAL A 8 -44.32 19.57 -53.60
N SER A 9 -44.56 19.91 -52.31
CA SER A 9 -44.68 21.32 -51.81
C SER A 9 -45.25 21.48 -50.38
N LYS A 10 -44.41 22.14 -49.54
CA LYS A 10 -44.64 23.19 -48.51
C LYS A 10 -45.82 23.16 -47.51
N ASN A 11 -45.39 23.47 -46.28
CA ASN A 11 -46.02 24.30 -45.23
C ASN A 11 -46.95 23.67 -44.17
N ARG A 12 -46.33 23.45 -43.00
CA ARG A 12 -46.57 24.19 -41.74
C ARG A 12 -48.03 24.27 -41.28
N ARG A 13 -48.39 23.43 -40.30
CA ARG A 13 -49.32 23.82 -39.22
C ARG A 13 -48.97 23.11 -37.91
N LYS A 14 -48.89 23.96 -36.87
CA LYS A 14 -48.64 23.63 -35.47
C LYS A 14 -49.68 22.63 -34.96
N ASN A 15 -49.26 21.65 -34.18
CA ASN A 15 -50.12 21.12 -33.13
C ASN A 15 -49.34 20.88 -31.85
N LYS A 16 -49.87 21.48 -30.77
CA LYS A 16 -49.37 21.42 -29.41
C LYS A 16 -49.64 20.01 -28.85
N THR A 17 -48.62 19.37 -28.31
CA THR A 17 -48.79 18.22 -27.39
C THR A 17 -47.93 18.40 -26.15
N LYS A 18 -48.64 18.81 -25.10
CA LYS A 18 -48.54 18.39 -23.71
C LYS A 18 -47.14 17.97 -23.19
N ASN A 19 -46.57 18.95 -22.50
CA ASN A 19 -45.82 18.86 -21.26
C ASN A 19 -46.07 17.58 -20.44
N THR A 20 -45.13 16.64 -20.47
CA THR A 20 -44.86 15.70 -19.37
C THR A 20 -43.35 15.76 -19.10
N LYS A 21 -42.98 16.53 -18.07
CA LYS A 21 -41.62 16.56 -17.54
C LYS A 21 -41.27 15.16 -17.02
N LYS A 22 -40.38 14.45 -17.71
CA LYS A 22 -39.56 13.40 -17.06
C LYS A 22 -38.63 14.12 -16.06
N PRO A 23 -38.51 13.67 -14.80
CA PRO A 23 -37.56 14.27 -13.89
C PRO A 23 -36.15 14.04 -14.46
N ALA A 24 -35.42 15.14 -14.68
CA ALA A 24 -34.01 15.08 -15.00
C ALA A 24 -33.30 14.43 -13.82
N ILE A 25 -32.74 13.24 -14.03
CA ILE A 25 -31.74 12.67 -13.13
C ILE A 25 -30.57 13.66 -13.16
N LYS A 26 -30.42 14.43 -12.08
CA LYS A 26 -29.18 15.17 -11.84
C LYS A 26 -28.10 14.12 -11.68
N VAL A 27 -27.28 13.94 -12.72
CA VAL A 27 -25.98 13.32 -12.58
C VAL A 27 -25.24 14.19 -11.57
N LEU A 28 -25.16 13.72 -10.33
CA LEU A 28 -24.27 14.27 -9.33
C LEU A 28 -22.87 14.18 -9.93
N GLN A 29 -22.34 15.32 -10.35
CA GLN A 29 -20.91 15.46 -10.59
C GLN A 29 -20.24 14.97 -9.32
N LYS A 30 -19.54 13.82 -9.39
CA LYS A 30 -18.64 13.38 -8.33
C LYS A 30 -17.63 14.51 -8.16
N LYS A 31 -17.82 15.34 -7.12
CA LYS A 31 -16.77 16.20 -6.62
C LYS A 31 -15.60 15.27 -6.32
N LYS A 32 -14.49 15.43 -7.05
CA LYS A 32 -13.18 14.95 -6.62
C LYS A 32 -12.97 15.57 -5.23
N LEU A 33 -13.21 14.79 -4.18
CA LEU A 33 -12.61 15.05 -2.89
C LEU A 33 -11.14 14.72 -3.07
N ALA A 34 -10.37 15.71 -3.52
CA ALA A 34 -8.99 15.80 -3.07
C ALA A 34 -9.12 16.05 -1.56
N ALA A 35 -9.06 14.97 -0.78
CA ALA A 35 -8.88 15.10 0.64
C ALA A 35 -7.52 15.76 0.84
N ASP A 36 -7.55 17.00 1.30
CA ASP A 36 -6.41 17.68 1.89
C ASP A 36 -6.08 16.91 3.19
N VAL A 37 -5.25 15.87 3.08
CA VAL A 37 -4.79 15.06 4.21
C VAL A 37 -3.64 15.82 4.89
N SER A 38 -3.97 16.98 5.46
CA SER A 38 -3.06 17.82 6.26
C SER A 38 -3.51 17.91 7.73
N GLN A 39 -4.37 17.00 8.19
CA GLN A 39 -4.65 16.88 9.62
C GLN A 39 -3.60 15.96 10.24
N ASP A 40 -2.95 16.42 11.31
CA ASP A 40 -2.01 15.65 12.13
C ASP A 40 -2.62 14.27 12.45
N ILE A 41 -2.27 13.27 11.64
CA ILE A 41 -2.73 11.90 11.83
C ILE A 41 -2.01 11.42 13.09
N PRO A 42 -2.73 10.96 14.12
CA PRO A 42 -2.09 10.41 15.31
C PRO A 42 -1.13 9.29 14.95
N ASP A 43 -0.07 9.09 15.75
CA ASP A 43 0.91 8.03 15.51
C ASP A 43 0.21 6.67 15.32
N ARG A 44 0.76 5.83 14.45
CA ARG A 44 0.21 4.53 14.07
C ARG A 44 -0.15 3.69 15.29
N LYS A 45 0.71 3.70 16.32
CA LYS A 45 0.52 2.98 17.57
C LYS A 45 -0.74 3.44 18.31
N PHE A 46 -0.96 4.75 18.37
CA PHE A 46 -2.16 5.36 18.95
C PHE A 46 -3.41 5.04 18.13
N MET A 47 -3.33 5.11 16.80
CA MET A 47 -4.46 4.77 15.91
C MET A 47 -4.86 3.30 16.04
N GLU A 48 -3.91 2.38 16.17
CA GLU A 48 -4.19 0.95 16.38
C GLU A 48 -4.87 0.71 17.72
N LYS A 49 -4.36 1.30 18.82
CA LYS A 49 -5.00 1.20 20.14
C LYS A 49 -6.42 1.76 20.12
N MET A 50 -6.62 2.91 19.48
CA MET A 50 -7.95 3.52 19.32
C MET A 50 -8.90 2.62 18.52
N MET A 51 -8.45 2.06 17.39
CA MET A 51 -9.27 1.15 16.59
C MET A 51 -9.60 -0.14 17.34
N ALA A 52 -8.64 -0.71 18.07
CA ALA A 52 -8.89 -1.86 18.93
C ALA A 52 -9.94 -1.54 20.03
N GLN A 53 -9.85 -0.37 20.66
CA GLN A 53 -10.82 0.08 21.67
C GLN A 53 -12.22 0.31 21.08
N ILE A 54 -12.32 0.93 19.90
CA ILE A 54 -13.60 1.14 19.21
C ILE A 54 -14.25 -0.20 18.87
N THR A 55 -13.49 -1.12 18.31
CA THR A 55 -13.98 -2.46 17.97
C THR A 55 -14.44 -3.20 19.22
N ASN A 56 -13.65 -3.18 20.29
CA ASN A 56 -14.04 -3.76 21.58
C ASN A 56 -15.32 -3.14 22.16
N ALA A 57 -15.52 -1.82 21.99
CA ALA A 57 -16.72 -1.13 22.44
C ALA A 57 -17.94 -1.41 21.55
N ALA A 58 -17.75 -1.59 20.24
CA ALA A 58 -18.82 -1.93 19.29
C ALA A 58 -19.36 -3.35 19.49
N PHE A 59 -18.53 -4.26 20.03
CA PHE A 59 -18.91 -5.62 20.42
C PHE A 59 -19.23 -5.78 21.91
N ALA A 60 -19.33 -4.69 22.67
CA ALA A 60 -19.87 -4.74 24.02
C ALA A 60 -21.36 -5.14 23.96
N PRO A 61 -21.83 -6.11 24.75
CA PRO A 61 -23.21 -6.57 24.67
C PRO A 61 -24.15 -5.41 25.02
N ASP A 62 -25.04 -5.05 24.10
CA ASP A 62 -26.14 -4.12 24.36
C ASP A 62 -27.07 -4.78 25.39
N PRO A 63 -27.23 -4.20 26.59
CA PRO A 63 -28.08 -4.78 27.62
C PRO A 63 -29.58 -4.86 27.24
N PHE A 64 -29.97 -4.32 26.07
CA PHE A 64 -31.33 -4.35 25.54
C PHE A 64 -31.49 -5.07 24.19
N ALA A 65 -30.42 -5.60 23.57
CA ALA A 65 -30.53 -6.33 22.31
C ALA A 65 -30.78 -7.83 22.57
N GLY A 66 -31.99 -8.28 22.25
CA GLY A 66 -32.35 -9.70 22.32
C GLY A 66 -31.57 -10.56 21.33
N ASP A 67 -30.97 -11.64 21.83
CA ASP A 67 -30.67 -12.92 21.18
C ASP A 67 -30.16 -12.92 19.72
N GLY A 68 -29.27 -11.98 19.40
CA GLY A 68 -28.43 -12.00 18.20
C GLY A 68 -26.96 -12.05 18.61
N LEU A 69 -26.51 -13.18 19.14
CA LEU A 69 -25.15 -13.42 19.65
C LEU A 69 -24.09 -13.24 18.54
N LEU A 70 -23.50 -12.06 18.46
CA LEU A 70 -22.05 -11.98 18.30
C LEU A 70 -21.51 -11.98 19.73
N GLU A 71 -20.85 -13.07 20.13
CA GLU A 71 -20.33 -13.24 21.49
C GLU A 71 -19.40 -12.08 21.83
N ALA A 72 -19.60 -11.49 23.01
CA ALA A 72 -18.68 -10.48 23.53
C ALA A 72 -17.27 -11.09 23.58
N PRO A 73 -16.23 -10.40 23.07
CA PRO A 73 -14.93 -11.01 22.93
C PRO A 73 -14.36 -11.39 24.30
N ASP A 74 -13.94 -12.64 24.44
CA ASP A 74 -13.52 -13.22 25.72
C ASP A 74 -12.30 -12.47 26.27
N HIS A 75 -12.43 -11.87 27.45
CA HIS A 75 -11.33 -11.21 28.15
C HIS A 75 -10.36 -12.23 28.79
N GLN A 76 -10.67 -13.53 28.74
CA GLN A 76 -9.82 -14.61 29.24
C GLN A 76 -8.84 -15.15 28.19
N ASP A 77 -8.92 -14.72 26.92
CA ASP A 77 -7.96 -15.14 25.89
C ASP A 77 -6.54 -14.63 26.22
N PRO A 78 -5.56 -15.52 26.48
CA PRO A 78 -4.19 -15.13 26.76
C PRO A 78 -3.55 -14.34 25.62
N LEU A 79 -3.89 -14.63 24.35
CA LEU A 79 -3.34 -13.89 23.22
C LEU A 79 -3.80 -12.43 23.23
N ARG A 80 -5.09 -12.19 23.46
CA ARG A 80 -5.61 -10.83 23.61
C ARG A 80 -4.98 -10.07 24.77
N GLN A 81 -4.81 -10.72 25.93
CA GLN A 81 -4.13 -10.10 27.08
C GLN A 81 -2.67 -9.74 26.75
N ALA A 82 -1.97 -10.61 26.01
CA ALA A 82 -0.62 -10.32 25.53
C ALA A 82 -0.62 -9.14 24.54
N GLN A 83 -1.61 -9.07 23.64
CA GLN A 83 -1.75 -7.96 22.69
C GLN A 83 -2.07 -6.63 23.39
N ASP A 84 -2.93 -6.64 24.41
CA ASP A 84 -3.22 -5.43 25.21
C ASP A 84 -1.97 -4.91 25.90
N MET A 85 -1.14 -5.81 26.44
CA MET A 85 0.16 -5.47 27.00
C MET A 85 1.13 -4.89 25.96
N MET A 86 1.01 -5.28 24.68
CA MET A 86 1.82 -4.70 23.61
C MET A 86 1.44 -3.26 23.30
N TYR A 87 0.18 -2.86 23.46
CA TYR A 87 -0.20 -1.46 23.34
C TYR A 87 0.49 -0.61 24.42
N ASP A 88 0.56 -1.11 25.66
CA ASP A 88 1.29 -0.44 26.73
C ASP A 88 2.81 -0.44 26.46
N ALA A 89 3.35 -1.54 25.94
CA ALA A 89 4.76 -1.63 25.55
C ALA A 89 5.15 -0.58 24.51
N TRP A 90 4.25 -0.24 23.58
CA TRP A 90 4.54 0.77 22.56
C TRP A 90 4.47 2.21 23.06
N GLU A 91 3.73 2.47 24.14
CA GLU A 91 3.60 3.77 24.80
C GLU A 91 4.68 4.00 25.87
N ALA A 92 5.36 2.95 26.32
CA ALA A 92 6.38 3.06 27.36
C ALA A 92 7.61 3.89 26.93
N ASP A 93 8.03 4.77 27.84
CA ASP A 93 9.06 5.81 27.60
C ASP A 93 10.44 5.20 27.33
N THR A 94 10.78 4.12 28.04
CA THR A 94 12.15 3.59 28.02
C THR A 94 12.24 2.28 27.26
N LYS A 95 13.30 2.12 26.45
CA LYS A 95 13.63 0.88 25.76
C LYS A 95 13.63 -0.34 26.67
N ARG A 96 14.15 -0.19 27.90
CA ARG A 96 14.20 -1.27 28.91
C ARG A 96 12.80 -1.73 29.30
N GLU A 97 11.87 -0.79 29.48
CA GLU A 97 10.48 -1.08 29.83
C GLU A 97 9.73 -1.71 28.66
N ARG A 98 9.89 -1.18 27.44
CA ARG A 98 9.32 -1.79 26.22
C ARG A 98 9.70 -3.26 26.06
N ILE A 99 11.00 -3.57 26.20
CA ILE A 99 11.51 -4.96 26.16
C ILE A 99 10.94 -5.80 27.31
N ALA A 100 10.84 -5.23 28.52
CA ALA A 100 10.30 -5.95 29.67
C ALA A 100 8.82 -6.33 29.47
N LEU A 101 8.01 -5.40 28.96
CA LEU A 101 6.60 -5.61 28.65
C LEU A 101 6.42 -6.62 27.51
N ALA A 102 7.18 -6.51 26.42
CA ALA A 102 7.11 -7.50 25.34
C ALA A 102 7.48 -8.92 25.82
N ARG A 103 8.51 -9.05 26.67
CA ARG A 103 8.85 -10.34 27.28
C ARG A 103 7.79 -10.84 28.26
N GLN A 104 7.04 -9.95 28.92
CA GLN A 104 5.91 -10.33 29.77
C GLN A 104 4.72 -10.79 28.91
N ALA A 105 4.43 -10.12 27.80
CA ALA A 105 3.41 -10.53 26.84
C ALA A 105 3.68 -11.96 26.32
N LEU A 106 4.92 -12.28 25.97
CA LEU A 106 5.32 -13.64 25.57
C LEU A 106 5.21 -14.70 26.67
N LYS A 107 5.19 -14.31 27.95
CA LYS A 107 4.90 -15.25 29.05
C LYS A 107 3.41 -15.52 29.20
N ILE A 108 2.56 -14.59 28.76
CA ILE A 108 1.10 -14.76 28.74
C ILE A 108 0.69 -15.60 27.54
N SER A 109 1.21 -15.25 26.35
CA SER A 109 1.00 -16.00 25.12
C SER A 109 2.24 -15.92 24.23
N ASP A 110 2.79 -17.08 23.86
CA ASP A 110 3.90 -17.21 22.92
C ASP A 110 3.47 -16.97 21.46
N LEU A 111 2.16 -16.76 21.21
CA LEU A 111 1.59 -16.44 19.92
C LEU A 111 1.48 -14.92 19.67
N CYS A 112 1.97 -14.08 20.58
CA CYS A 112 1.95 -12.62 20.42
C CYS A 112 3.02 -12.15 19.41
N ALA A 113 2.64 -12.05 18.14
CA ALA A 113 3.53 -11.64 17.04
C ALA A 113 4.17 -10.25 17.26
N ASP A 114 3.40 -9.27 17.74
CA ASP A 114 3.92 -7.92 17.98
C ASP A 114 4.99 -7.87 19.09
N ALA A 115 4.96 -8.80 20.04
CA ALA A 115 6.00 -8.89 21.06
C ALA A 115 7.35 -9.29 20.44
N TYR A 116 7.37 -10.31 19.56
CA TYR A 116 8.57 -10.66 18.83
C TYR A 116 9.04 -9.53 17.89
N LEU A 117 8.11 -8.83 17.24
CA LEU A 117 8.41 -7.66 16.41
C LEU A 117 9.15 -6.58 17.21
N LEU A 118 8.64 -6.24 18.40
CA LEU A 118 9.29 -5.26 19.28
C LEU A 118 10.69 -5.73 19.72
N LEU A 119 10.84 -7.02 20.06
CA LEU A 119 12.14 -7.57 20.45
C LEU A 119 13.15 -7.57 19.28
N ALA A 120 12.69 -7.77 18.05
CA ALA A 120 13.53 -7.62 16.86
C ALA A 120 14.07 -6.18 16.73
N GLU A 121 13.20 -5.18 16.92
CA GLU A 121 13.56 -3.76 16.77
C GLU A 121 14.45 -3.24 17.91
N GLU A 122 14.16 -3.68 19.14
CA GLU A 122 14.75 -3.10 20.34
C GLU A 122 15.82 -4.01 20.97
N GLU A 123 15.66 -5.32 20.97
CA GLU A 123 16.58 -6.23 21.65
C GLU A 123 17.68 -6.80 20.74
N ALA A 124 17.40 -6.97 19.44
CA ALA A 124 18.37 -7.55 18.52
C ALA A 124 19.67 -6.74 18.45
N LYS A 125 20.80 -7.45 18.48
CA LYS A 125 22.14 -6.85 18.40
C LYS A 125 22.61 -6.65 16.97
N ASP A 126 22.07 -7.44 16.06
CA ASP A 126 22.40 -7.44 14.65
C ASP A 126 21.20 -7.92 13.82
N ILE A 127 21.32 -7.75 12.51
CA ILE A 127 20.27 -8.09 11.55
C ILE A 127 19.95 -9.60 11.51
N ILE A 128 20.90 -10.47 11.86
CA ILE A 128 20.69 -11.92 11.89
C ILE A 128 19.84 -12.30 13.10
N GLN A 129 20.06 -11.65 14.24
CA GLN A 129 19.20 -11.80 15.41
C GLN A 129 17.82 -11.19 15.17
N ALA A 130 17.74 -10.04 14.50
CA ALA A 130 16.46 -9.42 14.14
C ALA A 130 15.63 -10.33 13.23
N ARG A 131 16.25 -10.94 12.20
CA ARG A 131 15.62 -11.94 11.33
C ARG A 131 14.96 -13.05 12.14
N LYS A 132 15.68 -13.65 13.09
CA LYS A 132 15.13 -14.75 13.92
C LYS A 132 13.88 -14.33 14.68
N TYR A 133 13.88 -13.13 15.25
CA TYR A 133 12.68 -12.61 15.92
C TYR A 133 11.54 -12.35 14.93
N TYR A 134 11.82 -11.83 13.73
CA TYR A 134 10.78 -11.63 12.72
C TYR A 134 10.22 -12.95 12.17
N GLU A 135 11.03 -13.98 12.00
CA GLU A 135 10.58 -15.34 11.68
C GLU A 135 9.63 -15.86 12.78
N GLN A 136 10.03 -15.73 14.05
CA GLN A 136 9.17 -16.07 15.19
C GLN A 136 7.86 -15.27 15.21
N ALA A 137 7.91 -13.98 14.87
CA ALA A 137 6.74 -13.12 14.79
C ALA A 137 5.76 -13.59 13.70
N VAL A 138 6.27 -13.95 12.52
CA VAL A 138 5.46 -14.46 11.41
C VAL A 138 4.84 -15.81 11.76
N ASP A 139 5.62 -16.71 12.37
CA ASP A 139 5.15 -18.04 12.77
C ASP A 139 4.09 -17.97 13.88
N ALA A 140 4.31 -17.13 14.88
CA ALA A 140 3.35 -16.86 15.96
C ALA A 140 2.04 -16.27 15.39
N GLY A 141 2.14 -15.29 14.50
CA GLY A 141 0.99 -14.68 13.85
C GLY A 141 0.21 -15.68 12.98
N ARG A 142 0.89 -16.54 12.21
CA ARG A 142 0.21 -17.57 11.42
C ARG A 142 -0.54 -18.56 12.30
N GLN A 143 0.10 -19.03 13.37
CA GLN A 143 -0.50 -19.98 14.31
C GLN A 143 -1.69 -19.37 15.06
N ALA A 144 -1.60 -18.10 15.46
CA ALA A 144 -2.68 -17.38 16.11
C ALA A 144 -3.94 -17.27 15.24
N LEU A 145 -3.76 -17.05 13.93
CA LEU A 145 -4.87 -16.84 12.99
C LEU A 145 -5.52 -18.16 12.55
N GLY A 146 -4.71 -19.21 12.39
CA GLY A 146 -5.15 -20.48 11.82
C GLY A 146 -5.48 -20.38 10.32
N ASP A 147 -5.42 -21.52 9.61
CA ASP A 147 -5.53 -21.52 8.14
C ASP A 147 -6.89 -21.04 7.62
N ALA A 148 -7.98 -21.31 8.35
CA ALA A 148 -9.32 -20.89 7.95
C ALA A 148 -9.45 -19.36 7.81
N LEU A 149 -8.83 -18.58 8.71
CA LEU A 149 -8.89 -17.13 8.63
C LEU A 149 -8.09 -16.58 7.44
N PHE A 150 -7.04 -17.27 6.99
CA PHE A 150 -6.32 -16.88 5.78
C PHE A 150 -7.20 -17.00 4.53
N GLU A 151 -8.01 -18.06 4.45
CA GLU A 151 -8.94 -18.26 3.33
C GLU A 151 -10.13 -17.29 3.41
N ASP A 152 -10.73 -17.14 4.60
CA ASP A 152 -11.93 -16.32 4.79
C ASP A 152 -11.66 -14.82 4.63
N ALA A 153 -10.45 -14.36 4.97
CA ALA A 153 -10.08 -12.95 4.95
C ALA A 153 -9.18 -12.56 3.76
N GLU A 154 -8.90 -13.47 2.82
CA GLU A 154 -8.11 -13.13 1.62
C GLU A 154 -8.80 -11.99 0.83
N GLY A 155 -8.03 -10.99 0.40
CA GLY A 155 -8.54 -9.79 -0.25
C GLY A 155 -8.85 -8.64 0.72
N ASP A 156 -9.37 -8.96 1.90
CA ASP A 156 -9.77 -7.97 2.93
C ASP A 156 -8.90 -8.06 4.19
N PHE A 157 -7.75 -8.73 4.10
CA PHE A 157 -7.00 -9.21 5.27
C PHE A 157 -6.66 -8.07 6.24
N TRP A 158 -6.32 -6.89 5.73
CA TRP A 158 -5.99 -5.71 6.57
C TRP A 158 -7.18 -5.11 7.34
N LEU A 159 -8.41 -5.33 6.85
CA LEU A 159 -9.62 -4.85 7.50
C LEU A 159 -9.98 -5.68 8.74
N VAL A 160 -9.48 -6.92 8.82
CA VAL A 160 -9.54 -7.77 10.01
C VAL A 160 -8.42 -7.35 10.97
N LEU A 161 -8.75 -6.99 12.21
CA LEU A 161 -7.75 -6.43 13.14
C LEU A 161 -6.73 -7.48 13.59
N GLU A 162 -7.20 -8.70 13.79
CA GLU A 162 -6.47 -9.85 14.28
C GLU A 162 -5.29 -10.19 13.37
N THR A 163 -5.39 -9.92 12.06
CA THR A 163 -4.36 -10.25 11.08
C THR A 163 -3.21 -9.25 11.01
N ARG A 164 -3.40 -8.04 11.55
CA ARG A 164 -2.43 -6.93 11.40
C ARG A 164 -1.08 -7.21 12.03
N PRO A 165 -0.96 -7.86 13.21
CA PRO A 165 0.32 -8.28 13.75
C PRO A 165 1.11 -9.17 12.79
N PHE A 166 0.44 -10.13 12.12
CA PHE A 166 1.06 -10.97 11.11
C PHE A 166 1.54 -10.16 9.90
N MET A 167 0.73 -9.24 9.38
CA MET A 167 1.10 -8.40 8.23
C MET A 167 2.25 -7.44 8.56
N ARG A 168 2.35 -6.95 9.79
CA ARG A 168 3.51 -6.19 10.30
C ARG A 168 4.77 -7.06 10.31
N ALA A 169 4.68 -8.25 10.92
CA ALA A 169 5.79 -9.18 11.02
C ALA A 169 6.32 -9.58 9.63
N LYS A 170 5.42 -9.85 8.68
CA LYS A 170 5.78 -10.19 7.30
C LYS A 170 6.51 -9.06 6.58
N ALA A 171 6.05 -7.81 6.74
CA ALA A 171 6.71 -6.65 6.15
C ALA A 171 8.15 -6.49 6.67
N ALA A 172 8.31 -6.61 8.00
CA ALA A 172 9.61 -6.47 8.65
C ALA A 172 10.57 -7.62 8.28
N LEU A 173 10.07 -8.85 8.20
CA LEU A 173 10.83 -10.00 7.72
C LEU A 173 11.27 -9.81 6.26
N ALA A 174 10.35 -9.40 5.38
CA ALA A 174 10.66 -9.17 3.96
C ALA A 174 11.78 -8.13 3.78
N GLN A 175 11.69 -7.00 4.49
CA GLN A 175 12.74 -5.98 4.46
C GLN A 175 14.08 -6.53 4.98
N THR A 176 14.05 -7.28 6.08
CA THR A 176 15.26 -7.88 6.67
C THR A 176 15.93 -8.88 5.72
N LEU A 177 15.15 -9.72 5.05
CA LEU A 177 15.63 -10.65 4.03
C LEU A 177 16.25 -9.90 2.84
N TRP A 178 15.61 -8.83 2.40
CA TRP A 178 16.14 -7.98 1.33
C TRP A 178 17.52 -7.41 1.68
N ASP A 179 17.66 -6.87 2.88
CA ASP A 179 18.89 -6.26 3.39
C ASP A 179 20.01 -7.30 3.61
N LEU A 180 19.65 -8.55 3.90
CA LEU A 180 20.56 -9.70 3.97
C LEU A 180 20.96 -10.24 2.59
N GLY A 181 20.33 -9.76 1.51
CA GLY A 181 20.60 -10.21 0.14
C GLY A 181 19.75 -11.41 -0.32
N GLU A 182 18.83 -11.90 0.51
CA GLU A 182 17.85 -12.96 0.20
C GLU A 182 16.66 -12.39 -0.59
N ARG A 183 16.99 -11.75 -1.72
CA ARG A 183 16.11 -10.83 -2.44
C ARG A 183 14.89 -11.50 -3.07
N GLN A 184 15.04 -12.71 -3.60
CA GLN A 184 13.93 -13.46 -4.17
C GLN A 184 12.89 -13.80 -3.10
N GLU A 185 13.34 -14.33 -1.96
CA GLU A 185 12.46 -14.70 -0.85
C GLU A 185 11.74 -13.48 -0.28
N ALA A 186 12.46 -12.37 -0.10
CA ALA A 186 11.88 -11.08 0.29
C ALA A 186 10.74 -10.65 -0.65
N ALA A 187 10.95 -10.73 -1.97
CA ALA A 187 9.93 -10.38 -2.95
C ALA A 187 8.69 -11.29 -2.88
N GLU A 188 8.87 -12.59 -2.66
CA GLU A 188 7.76 -13.55 -2.50
C GLU A 188 6.94 -13.27 -1.23
N HIS A 189 7.57 -12.87 -0.12
CA HIS A 189 6.83 -12.42 1.06
C HIS A 189 5.91 -11.24 0.73
N VAL A 190 6.40 -10.26 -0.03
CA VAL A 190 5.60 -9.08 -0.38
C VAL A 190 4.50 -9.42 -1.39
N LYS A 191 4.77 -10.28 -2.39
CA LYS A 191 3.73 -10.76 -3.31
C LYS A 191 2.58 -11.42 -2.54
N HIS A 192 2.89 -12.28 -1.57
CA HIS A 192 1.89 -12.90 -0.73
C HIS A 192 1.15 -11.87 0.15
N MET A 193 1.82 -10.82 0.64
CA MET A 193 1.11 -9.73 1.32
C MET A 193 0.09 -9.04 0.41
N LEU A 194 0.43 -8.81 -0.86
CA LEU A 194 -0.49 -8.17 -1.82
C LEU A 194 -1.64 -9.10 -2.25
N GLN A 195 -1.44 -10.42 -2.24
CA GLN A 195 -2.54 -11.38 -2.43
C GLN A 195 -3.55 -11.31 -1.28
N LEU A 196 -3.05 -11.30 -0.03
CA LEU A 196 -3.91 -11.17 1.15
C LEU A 196 -4.57 -9.79 1.23
N ASN A 197 -3.88 -8.73 0.83
CA ASN A 197 -4.38 -7.37 0.85
C ASN A 197 -4.08 -6.63 -0.47
N PRO A 198 -4.89 -6.82 -1.53
CA PRO A 198 -4.74 -6.11 -2.80
C PRO A 198 -4.92 -4.59 -2.64
N GLY A 199 -5.68 -4.16 -1.63
CA GLY A 199 -5.83 -2.74 -1.27
C GLY A 199 -4.54 -2.07 -0.77
N ASP A 200 -3.51 -2.88 -0.47
CA ASP A 200 -2.15 -2.45 -0.12
C ASP A 200 -2.07 -1.26 0.84
N ASN A 201 -2.74 -1.41 1.99
CA ASN A 201 -2.77 -0.38 3.03
C ASN A 201 -1.38 -0.07 3.62
N GLN A 202 -0.39 -0.96 3.41
CA GLN A 202 0.99 -0.80 3.87
C GLN A 202 1.91 -0.19 2.81
N GLY A 203 1.43 0.04 1.58
CA GLY A 203 2.23 0.64 0.50
C GLY A 203 3.32 -0.29 -0.07
N MET A 204 3.20 -1.59 0.16
CA MET A 204 4.17 -2.61 -0.22
C MET A 204 4.33 -2.77 -1.73
N ARG A 205 3.33 -2.39 -2.53
CA ARG A 205 3.41 -2.47 -4.00
C ARG A 205 4.55 -1.61 -4.57
N THR A 206 4.84 -0.47 -3.93
CA THR A 206 5.93 0.43 -4.38
C THR A 206 7.30 -0.22 -4.18
N ILE A 207 7.49 -0.85 -3.03
CA ILE A 207 8.68 -1.60 -2.65
C ILE A 207 8.87 -2.80 -3.58
N LEU A 208 7.83 -3.64 -3.73
CA LEU A 208 7.88 -4.83 -4.59
C LEU A 208 8.27 -4.45 -6.02
N LYS A 209 7.66 -3.42 -6.59
CA LYS A 209 7.98 -2.94 -7.93
C LYS A 209 9.47 -2.62 -8.08
N SER A 210 10.03 -1.85 -7.15
CA SER A 210 11.46 -1.50 -7.18
C SER A 210 12.35 -2.75 -7.05
N TRP A 211 11.96 -3.68 -6.18
CA TRP A 211 12.66 -4.94 -5.99
C TRP A 211 12.64 -5.83 -7.22
N LEU A 212 11.51 -5.94 -7.91
CA LEU A 212 11.37 -6.69 -9.16
C LEU A 212 12.26 -6.10 -10.27
N PHE A 213 12.40 -4.77 -10.35
CA PHE A 213 13.39 -4.15 -11.25
C PHE A 213 14.82 -4.57 -10.93
N THR A 214 15.19 -4.62 -9.65
CA THR A 214 16.52 -5.06 -9.20
C THR A 214 16.75 -6.53 -9.52
N LEU A 215 15.72 -7.37 -9.41
CA LEU A 215 15.73 -8.78 -9.75
C LEU A 215 15.65 -9.05 -11.26
N ASN A 216 15.40 -8.02 -12.08
CA ASN A 216 15.13 -8.11 -13.52
C ASN A 216 13.87 -8.93 -13.87
N ASP A 217 12.92 -9.03 -12.94
CA ASP A 217 11.62 -9.65 -13.19
C ASP A 217 10.67 -8.64 -13.84
N PHE A 218 10.87 -8.41 -15.14
CA PHE A 218 10.09 -7.43 -15.90
C PHE A 218 8.63 -7.84 -16.10
N ALA A 219 8.35 -9.16 -16.11
CA ALA A 219 6.99 -9.67 -16.21
C ALA A 219 6.22 -9.31 -14.93
N GLY A 220 6.80 -9.57 -13.75
CA GLY A 220 6.19 -9.17 -12.48
C GLY A 220 6.00 -7.66 -12.35
N VAL A 221 6.93 -6.83 -12.85
CA VAL A 221 6.73 -5.38 -12.91
C VAL A 221 5.55 -5.02 -13.81
N GLU A 222 5.43 -5.63 -14.99
CA GLU A 222 4.33 -5.37 -15.92
C GLU A 222 2.97 -5.74 -15.31
N GLU A 223 2.87 -6.93 -14.71
CA GLU A 223 1.68 -7.39 -13.98
C GLU A 223 1.27 -6.37 -12.91
N LEU A 224 2.21 -5.91 -12.09
CA LEU A 224 1.94 -4.95 -11.03
C LEU A 224 1.51 -3.57 -11.56
N LEU A 225 2.08 -3.12 -12.69
CA LEU A 225 1.70 -1.86 -13.32
C LEU A 225 0.33 -1.91 -13.99
N VAL A 226 -0.14 -3.10 -14.38
CA VAL A 226 -1.50 -3.34 -14.88
C VAL A 226 -2.50 -3.44 -13.73
N GLU A 227 -2.18 -4.21 -12.68
CA GLU A 227 -3.06 -4.37 -11.52
C GLU A 227 -3.41 -3.02 -10.87
N TYR A 228 -2.42 -2.14 -10.76
CA TYR A 228 -2.57 -0.79 -10.22
C TYR A 228 -2.56 0.29 -11.32
N GLU A 229 -3.17 0.04 -12.48
CA GLU A 229 -3.03 0.94 -13.65
C GLU A 229 -3.53 2.38 -13.44
N GLU A 230 -4.50 2.56 -12.54
CA GLU A 230 -5.13 3.83 -12.16
C GLU A 230 -4.21 4.73 -11.30
N ASP A 231 -3.09 4.19 -10.79
CA ASP A 231 -2.10 4.98 -10.06
C ASP A 231 -1.41 5.96 -11.03
N SER A 232 -1.68 7.25 -10.82
CA SER A 232 -1.10 8.38 -11.55
C SER A 232 0.10 9.01 -10.82
N LEU A 233 0.63 8.31 -9.82
CA LEU A 233 1.79 8.73 -9.04
C LEU A 233 3.05 8.75 -9.92
N ALA A 234 4.03 9.57 -9.53
CA ALA A 234 5.37 9.55 -10.14
C ALA A 234 5.95 8.13 -10.18
N GLU A 235 5.67 7.34 -9.13
CA GLU A 235 6.06 5.94 -8.99
C GLU A 235 5.61 5.05 -10.16
N TRP A 236 4.38 5.22 -10.66
CA TRP A 236 3.86 4.43 -11.80
C TRP A 236 4.31 4.99 -13.13
N CYS A 237 4.22 6.31 -13.32
CA CYS A 237 4.57 6.95 -14.59
C CYS A 237 6.04 6.71 -14.96
N TYR A 238 6.96 6.93 -14.03
CA TYR A 238 8.38 6.73 -14.29
C TYR A 238 8.76 5.26 -14.42
N SER A 239 8.09 4.35 -13.72
CA SER A 239 8.38 2.92 -13.87
C SER A 239 7.83 2.32 -15.15
N LYS A 240 6.68 2.79 -15.64
CA LYS A 240 6.21 2.46 -17.00
C LYS A 240 7.26 2.89 -18.04
N ALA A 241 7.76 4.12 -17.94
CA ALA A 241 8.82 4.62 -18.83
C ALA A 241 10.10 3.80 -18.73
N PHE A 242 10.53 3.49 -17.51
CA PHE A 242 11.76 2.74 -17.24
C PHE A 242 11.65 1.29 -17.75
N LEU A 243 10.54 0.60 -17.50
CA LEU A 243 10.28 -0.75 -18.02
C LEU A 243 10.36 -0.78 -19.55
N MET A 244 9.69 0.16 -20.23
CA MET A 244 9.74 0.25 -21.69
C MET A 244 11.15 0.52 -22.22
N PHE A 245 11.93 1.35 -21.52
CA PHE A 245 13.34 1.55 -21.84
C PHE A 245 14.15 0.25 -21.69
N ARG A 246 13.93 -0.50 -20.60
CA ARG A 246 14.62 -1.79 -20.37
C ARG A 246 14.29 -2.83 -21.45
N GLN A 247 13.06 -2.86 -21.95
CA GLN A 247 12.61 -3.81 -22.96
C GLN A 247 12.96 -3.41 -24.39
N SER A 248 12.81 -2.13 -24.73
CA SER A 248 12.90 -1.63 -26.13
C SER A 248 14.15 -0.79 -26.43
N GLY A 249 14.91 -0.40 -25.41
CA GLY A 249 16.11 0.42 -25.52
C GLY A 249 15.87 1.90 -25.80
N ALA A 250 16.97 2.67 -25.79
CA ALA A 250 16.97 4.13 -25.80
C ALA A 250 16.28 4.80 -27.01
N LYS A 251 16.24 4.11 -28.17
CA LYS A 251 15.68 4.65 -29.42
C LYS A 251 14.18 4.44 -29.56
N SER A 252 13.54 3.76 -28.60
CA SER A 252 12.10 3.51 -28.64
C SER A 252 11.31 4.80 -28.52
N SER A 253 10.63 5.18 -29.60
CA SER A 253 9.76 6.36 -29.62
C SER A 253 8.58 6.23 -28.64
N GLY A 254 8.14 5.00 -28.38
CA GLY A 254 7.15 4.69 -27.34
C GLY A 254 7.67 4.99 -25.95
N ALA A 255 8.86 4.45 -25.60
CA ALA A 255 9.48 4.68 -24.30
C ALA A 255 9.75 6.18 -24.06
N ILE A 256 10.25 6.90 -25.07
CA ILE A 256 10.49 8.35 -24.98
C ILE A 256 9.18 9.12 -24.73
N ARG A 257 8.09 8.74 -25.40
CA ARG A 257 6.78 9.38 -25.19
C ARG A 257 6.28 9.18 -23.76
N VAL A 258 6.39 7.96 -23.23
CA VAL A 258 5.97 7.65 -21.87
C VAL A 258 6.86 8.36 -20.85
N LEU A 259 8.16 8.47 -21.11
CA LEU A 259 9.06 9.26 -20.26
C LEU A 259 8.67 10.74 -20.21
N LYS A 260 8.37 11.36 -21.36
CA LYS A 260 7.93 12.77 -21.40
C LYS A 260 6.67 12.99 -20.58
N HIS A 261 5.72 12.07 -20.68
CA HIS A 261 4.53 12.11 -19.85
C HIS A 261 4.86 11.98 -18.35
N ALA A 262 5.80 11.09 -17.98
CA ALA A 262 6.24 10.98 -16.58
C ALA A 262 6.88 12.28 -16.06
N VAL A 263 7.66 12.98 -16.90
CA VAL A 263 8.25 14.28 -16.56
C VAL A 263 7.20 15.37 -16.41
N GLU A 264 6.15 15.36 -17.22
CA GLU A 264 5.01 16.26 -17.05
C GLU A 264 4.26 16.00 -15.74
N THR A 265 4.11 14.73 -15.34
CA THR A 265 3.47 14.35 -14.06
C THR A 265 4.29 14.82 -12.86
N ASN A 266 5.62 14.65 -12.89
CA ASN A 266 6.48 15.13 -11.81
C ASN A 266 7.88 15.56 -12.31
N HIS A 267 8.01 16.86 -12.58
CA HIS A 267 9.22 17.45 -13.17
C HIS A 267 10.44 17.50 -12.23
N PHE A 268 10.29 17.16 -10.94
CA PHE A 268 11.40 17.17 -9.99
C PHE A 268 12.26 15.90 -10.06
N VAL A 269 11.68 14.78 -10.49
CA VAL A 269 12.35 13.46 -10.54
C VAL A 269 13.63 13.47 -11.38
N PRO A 270 13.69 14.05 -12.59
CA PRO A 270 14.88 13.95 -13.43
C PRO A 270 16.11 14.61 -12.78
N ASP A 271 15.92 15.77 -12.18
CA ASP A 271 16.99 16.52 -11.52
C ASP A 271 17.54 15.77 -10.29
N LEU A 272 16.66 15.08 -9.56
CA LEU A 272 17.04 14.26 -8.42
C LEU A 272 17.76 12.97 -8.87
N LEU A 273 17.25 12.26 -9.88
CA LEU A 273 17.91 11.06 -10.43
C LEU A 273 19.29 11.37 -10.98
N LEU A 274 19.43 12.48 -11.71
CA LEU A 274 20.68 12.90 -12.34
C LEU A 274 21.65 13.59 -11.38
N GLY A 275 21.21 13.87 -10.15
CA GLY A 275 22.06 14.47 -9.12
C GLY A 275 22.35 15.96 -9.32
N THR A 276 21.63 16.64 -10.23
CA THR A 276 21.70 18.11 -10.37
C THR A 276 21.06 18.82 -9.17
N LYS A 277 20.12 18.13 -8.50
CA LYS A 277 19.59 18.48 -7.19
C LYS A 277 19.94 17.40 -6.18
N ARG A 278 20.31 17.81 -4.96
CA ARG A 278 20.66 16.89 -3.87
C ARG A 278 19.40 16.31 -3.22
N MET A 279 19.47 15.02 -2.88
CA MET A 279 18.50 14.38 -2.00
C MET A 279 18.58 14.99 -0.60
N PRO A 280 17.45 15.12 0.11
CA PRO A 280 17.46 15.45 1.54
C PRO A 280 18.13 14.32 2.34
N LYS A 281 18.53 14.64 3.57
CA LYS A 281 19.09 13.65 4.52
C LYS A 281 18.03 12.75 5.14
N SER A 282 16.77 13.19 5.16
CA SER A 282 15.62 12.49 5.70
C SER A 282 14.50 12.51 4.68
N LEU A 283 13.74 11.41 4.61
CA LEU A 283 12.57 11.33 3.77
C LEU A 283 11.45 12.24 4.29
N PRO A 284 10.64 12.83 3.39
CA PRO A 284 9.49 13.62 3.79
C PRO A 284 8.43 12.71 4.44
N PRO A 285 7.76 13.16 5.52
CA PRO A 285 6.74 12.36 6.19
C PRO A 285 5.44 12.27 5.39
N HIS A 286 5.20 13.25 4.52
CA HIS A 286 4.00 13.36 3.69
C HIS A 286 4.38 13.90 2.32
N TYR A 287 3.53 13.62 1.33
CA TYR A 287 3.67 14.17 0.00
C TYR A 287 2.29 14.44 -0.62
N SER A 288 2.28 15.23 -1.68
CA SER A 288 1.13 15.38 -2.57
C SER A 288 1.48 14.91 -3.97
N ILE A 289 0.48 14.51 -4.75
CA ILE A 289 0.68 14.12 -6.15
C ILE A 289 1.31 15.28 -6.93
N GLY A 290 2.40 15.01 -7.65
CA GLY A 290 3.19 15.98 -8.41
C GLY A 290 4.17 16.82 -7.57
N SER A 291 4.25 16.60 -6.26
CA SER A 291 5.13 17.38 -5.37
C SER A 291 6.59 16.97 -5.47
N LYS A 292 7.47 17.81 -4.94
CA LYS A 292 8.89 17.47 -4.81
C LYS A 292 9.11 16.32 -3.82
N GLU A 293 8.29 16.25 -2.78
CA GLU A 293 8.30 15.21 -1.76
C GLU A 293 8.00 13.84 -2.35
N GLU A 294 7.01 13.77 -3.25
CA GLU A 294 6.72 12.56 -4.03
C GLU A 294 7.93 12.13 -4.87
N ALA A 295 8.58 13.09 -5.54
CA ALA A 295 9.78 12.81 -6.33
C ALA A 295 10.94 12.29 -5.47
N ILE A 296 11.10 12.82 -4.25
CA ILE A 296 12.10 12.33 -3.30
C ILE A 296 11.83 10.87 -2.95
N ILE A 297 10.58 10.51 -2.63
CA ILE A 297 10.21 9.12 -2.28
C ILE A 297 10.47 8.17 -3.45
N TYR A 298 10.03 8.53 -4.66
CA TYR A 298 10.29 7.73 -5.86
C TYR A 298 11.79 7.49 -6.07
N VAL A 299 12.58 8.55 -5.97
CA VAL A 299 14.01 8.51 -6.25
C VAL A 299 14.76 7.73 -5.17
N ASP A 300 14.38 7.85 -3.91
CA ASP A 300 14.95 7.05 -2.83
C ASP A 300 14.84 5.56 -3.12
N GLN A 301 13.65 5.10 -3.51
CA GLN A 301 13.38 3.70 -3.78
C GLN A 301 14.00 3.20 -5.10
N ASN A 302 14.12 4.04 -6.13
CA ASN A 302 14.41 3.58 -7.49
C ASN A 302 15.78 4.03 -8.04
N ARG A 303 16.52 4.92 -7.38
CA ARG A 303 17.79 5.47 -7.89
C ARG A 303 18.81 4.39 -8.25
N GLU A 304 18.92 3.34 -7.43
CA GLU A 304 19.86 2.25 -7.67
C GLU A 304 19.54 1.51 -8.97
N ASN A 305 18.26 1.25 -9.23
CA ASN A 305 17.80 0.62 -10.47
C ASN A 305 18.18 1.45 -11.71
N TRP A 306 17.95 2.78 -11.67
CA TRP A 306 18.35 3.68 -12.76
C TRP A 306 19.87 3.73 -12.94
N SER A 307 20.61 3.79 -11.85
CA SER A 307 22.08 3.93 -11.87
C SER A 307 22.78 2.65 -12.33
N ALA A 308 22.26 1.48 -11.93
CA ALA A 308 22.76 0.18 -12.34
C ALA A 308 22.43 -0.15 -13.81
N THR A 309 21.44 0.53 -14.40
CA THR A 309 21.05 0.30 -15.79
C THR A 309 21.87 1.14 -16.75
N LYS A 310 22.70 0.47 -17.56
CA LYS A 310 23.56 1.13 -18.55
C LYS A 310 22.76 2.04 -19.47
N GLY A 311 23.15 3.32 -19.50
CA GLY A 311 22.58 4.33 -20.38
C GLY A 311 21.23 4.91 -19.94
N ALA A 312 20.61 4.43 -18.85
CA ALA A 312 19.30 4.91 -18.42
C ALA A 312 19.33 6.38 -17.98
N LEU A 313 20.33 6.79 -17.21
CA LEU A 313 20.49 8.19 -16.80
C LEU A 313 20.83 9.11 -17.98
N GLN A 314 21.65 8.64 -18.93
CA GLN A 314 21.91 9.41 -20.16
C GLN A 314 20.62 9.59 -20.98
N TRP A 315 19.88 8.50 -21.17
CA TRP A 315 18.60 8.51 -21.87
C TRP A 315 17.59 9.46 -21.22
N LEU A 316 17.50 9.46 -19.88
CA LEU A 316 16.70 10.42 -19.12
C LEU A 316 17.14 11.87 -19.38
N ALA A 317 18.44 12.14 -19.36
CA ALA A 317 18.96 13.49 -19.59
C ALA A 317 18.67 14.03 -21.01
N GLU A 318 18.67 13.15 -22.02
CA GLU A 318 18.42 13.49 -23.42
C GLU A 318 16.92 13.68 -23.75
N ASN A 319 16.02 13.17 -22.91
CA ASN A 319 14.58 13.06 -23.22
C ASN A 319 13.64 13.64 -22.15
N ARG A 320 14.17 14.25 -21.08
CA ARG A 320 13.39 14.99 -20.07
C ARG A 320 12.89 16.33 -20.57
#